data_AF-A0A817Q5U8-F1
#
_entry.id   AF-A0A817Q5U8-F1
#
_cell.length_a   1.000
_cell.length_b   1.000
_cell.length_c   1.000
_cell.angle_alpha   90.00
_cell.angle_beta   90.00
_cell.angle_gamma   90.00
#
_symmetry.space_group_name_H-M   'P 1'
#
loop_
_entity.id
_entity.type
_entity.pdbx_description
1 polymer ?
#
loop_
_entity_poly.entity_id
_entity_poly.type
_entity_poly.pdbx_seq_one_letter_code
_entity_poly.pdbx_strand_id
1 'polypeptide(L)'
;SEIGNKKVARLIHCDAKTVRYWRTRWKETKDLSEKTQSGQPRSTTAAEDEMILNELEENENPTSVTITRDLKIKTVEISSRTVQRRL
;
A
#
# COMPACT_ATOMS: atom_id res chain seq x y z
N SER A 1 21.93 -33.30 -14.94
CA SER A 1 22.80 -32.11 -14.77
C SER A 1 21.91 -30.93 -14.41
N GLU A 2 22.13 -30.31 -13.25
CA GLU A 2 21.36 -29.13 -12.87
C GLU A 2 21.67 -27.98 -13.83
N ILE A 3 20.64 -27.32 -14.39
CA ILE A 3 20.82 -26.18 -15.29
C ILE A 3 21.44 -25.02 -14.50
N GLY A 4 22.70 -24.68 -14.81
CA GLY A 4 23.41 -23.59 -14.13
C GLY A 4 22.74 -22.22 -14.32
N ASN A 5 22.89 -21.34 -13.32
CA ASN A 5 22.22 -20.03 -13.27
C ASN A 5 22.39 -19.19 -14.54
N LYS A 6 23.59 -19.19 -15.14
CA LYS A 6 23.88 -18.44 -16.38
C LYS A 6 23.03 -18.93 -17.57
N LYS A 7 22.76 -20.24 -17.65
CA LYS A 7 21.97 -20.82 -18.73
C LYS A 7 20.49 -20.47 -18.55
N VAL A 8 19.97 -20.58 -17.32
CA VAL A 8 18.60 -20.14 -17.00
C VAL A 8 18.42 -18.64 -17.29
N ALA A 9 19.36 -17.81 -16.82
CA ALA A 9 19.33 -16.36 -17.00
C ALA A 9 19.25 -15.94 -18.47
N ARG A 10 20.00 -16.60 -19.35
CA ARG A 10 19.93 -16.39 -20.80
C ARG A 10 18.59 -16.80 -21.40
N LEU A 11 18.00 -17.91 -20.93
CA LEU A 11 16.72 -18.41 -21.43
C LEU A 11 15.54 -17.50 -21.08
N ILE A 12 15.60 -16.84 -19.91
CA ILE A 12 14.52 -15.98 -19.41
C ILE A 12 14.85 -14.48 -19.49
N HIS A 13 15.93 -14.12 -20.19
CA HIS A 13 16.37 -12.74 -20.43
C HIS A 13 16.53 -11.90 -19.14
N CYS A 14 17.13 -12.47 -18.10
CA CYS A 14 17.40 -11.76 -16.84
C CYS A 14 18.87 -11.86 -16.42
N ASP A 15 19.26 -11.15 -15.36
CA ASP A 15 20.59 -11.28 -14.78
C ASP A 15 20.75 -12.61 -14.01
N ALA A 16 21.95 -13.19 -14.04
CA ALA A 16 22.25 -14.43 -13.33
C ALA A 16 22.13 -14.31 -11.80
N LYS A 17 22.28 -13.10 -11.24
CA LYS A 17 22.04 -12.80 -9.83
C LYS A 17 20.56 -12.93 -9.48
N THR A 18 19.64 -12.56 -10.37
CA THR A 18 18.20 -12.74 -10.17
C THR A 18 17.83 -14.21 -10.05
N VAL A 19 18.37 -15.06 -10.94
CA VAL A 19 18.17 -16.52 -10.86
C VAL A 19 18.75 -17.10 -9.56
N ARG A 20 19.94 -16.64 -9.16
CA ARG A 20 20.55 -17.05 -7.88
C ARG A 20 19.65 -16.67 -6.70
N TYR A 21 19.14 -15.44 -6.68
CA TYR A 21 18.23 -14.94 -5.64
C TYR A 21 16.97 -15.80 -5.53
N TRP A 22 16.28 -16.07 -6.64
CA TRP A 22 15.09 -16.93 -6.63
C TRP A 22 15.39 -18.35 -6.14
N ARG A 23 16.49 -18.95 -6.58
CA ARG A 23 16.88 -20.29 -6.10
C ARG A 23 17.18 -20.32 -4.61
N THR A 24 17.88 -19.32 -4.09
CA THR A 24 18.13 -19.20 -2.64
C THR A 24 16.82 -19.05 -1.88
N ARG A 25 15.98 -18.09 -2.29
CA ARG A 25 14.68 -17.85 -1.66
C ARG A 25 13.79 -19.09 -1.67
N TRP A 26 13.72 -19.80 -2.80
CA TRP A 26 12.95 -21.05 -2.90
C TRP A 26 13.50 -22.16 -1.98
N LYS A 27 14.82 -22.23 -1.77
CA LYS A 27 15.41 -23.19 -0.82
C LYS A 27 15.02 -22.85 0.62
N GLU A 28 14.99 -21.56 0.96
CA GLU A 28 14.70 -21.08 2.32
C GLU A 28 13.21 -21.12 2.66
N THR A 29 12.35 -20.57 1.79
CA THR A 29 10.93 -20.32 2.11
C THR A 29 9.96 -21.17 1.30
N LYS A 30 10.43 -21.88 0.27
CA LYS A 30 9.56 -22.55 -0.74
C LYS A 30 8.52 -21.61 -1.35
N ASP A 31 8.87 -20.32 -1.44
CA ASP A 31 7.96 -19.27 -1.88
C ASP A 31 8.68 -18.18 -2.68
N LEU A 32 8.19 -17.93 -3.89
CA LEU A 32 8.65 -16.87 -4.80
C LEU A 32 7.63 -15.74 -4.97
N SER A 33 6.52 -15.76 -4.23
CA SER A 33 5.51 -14.71 -4.28
C SER A 33 6.14 -13.34 -4.01
N GLU A 34 5.60 -12.32 -4.66
CA GLU A 34 5.99 -10.95 -4.36
C GLU A 34 5.58 -10.62 -2.93
N LYS A 35 6.53 -10.11 -2.13
CA LYS A 35 6.17 -9.60 -0.81
C LYS A 35 5.37 -8.33 -1.02
N THR A 36 4.27 -8.19 -0.28
CA THR A 36 3.61 -6.89 -0.14
C THR A 36 4.65 -5.88 0.34
N GLN A 37 4.93 -4.88 -0.49
CA GLN A 37 5.85 -3.81 -0.11
C GLN A 37 5.22 -3.06 1.06
N SER A 38 5.94 -2.97 2.17
CA SER A 38 5.54 -2.11 3.29
C SER A 38 5.79 -0.66 2.86
N GLY A 39 4.83 -0.08 2.14
CA GLY A 39 4.72 1.37 2.05
C GLY A 39 4.58 1.98 3.45
N GLN A 40 4.77 3.29 3.56
CA GLN A 40 4.51 3.97 4.82
C GLN A 40 3.03 3.79 5.19
N PRO A 41 2.70 3.37 6.42
CA PRO A 41 1.32 3.22 6.84
C PRO A 41 0.59 4.56 6.69
N ARG A 42 -0.70 4.49 6.35
CA ARG A 42 -1.55 5.68 6.30
C ARG A 42 -1.61 6.32 7.69
N SER A 43 -1.71 7.64 7.73
CA SER A 43 -1.95 8.38 8.97
C SER A 43 -3.37 8.21 9.51
N THR A 44 -4.27 7.66 8.70
CA THR A 44 -5.67 7.38 9.05
C THR A 44 -5.90 5.88 9.11
N THR A 45 -6.79 5.48 10.01
CA THR A 45 -7.37 4.14 10.10
C THR A 45 -8.49 3.95 9.09
N ALA A 46 -8.93 2.70 8.87
CA ALA A 46 -10.06 2.42 8.00
C ALA A 46 -11.37 3.06 8.51
N ALA A 47 -11.59 3.05 9.83
CA ALA A 47 -12.76 3.68 10.44
C ALA A 47 -12.77 5.21 10.26
N GLU A 48 -11.60 5.85 10.37
CA GLU A 48 -11.46 7.29 10.08
C GLU A 48 -11.69 7.61 8.60
N ASP A 49 -11.20 6.77 7.69
CA ASP A 49 -11.48 6.92 6.25
C ASP A 49 -13.00 6.76 5.98
N GLU A 50 -13.68 5.82 6.63
CA GLU A 50 -15.15 5.65 6.54
C GLU A 50 -15.90 6.87 7.08
N MET A 51 -15.46 7.46 8.20
CA MET A 51 -16.06 8.67 8.73
C MET A 51 -15.93 9.84 7.75
N ILE A 52 -14.78 10.00 7.09
CA ILE A 52 -14.59 11.03 6.05
C ILE A 52 -15.59 10.82 4.89
N LEU A 53 -15.80 9.56 4.47
CA LEU A 53 -16.76 9.22 3.42
C LEU A 53 -18.21 9.52 3.83
N ASN A 54 -18.58 9.19 5.07
CA ASN A 54 -19.92 9.51 5.56
C ASN A 54 -20.17 11.02 5.61
N GLU A 55 -19.20 11.82 6.07
CA GLU A 55 -19.32 13.28 6.04
C GLU A 55 -19.45 13.84 4.61
N LEU A 56 -18.81 13.20 3.63
CA LEU A 56 -18.93 13.59 2.22
C LEU A 56 -20.34 13.36 1.68
N GLU A 57 -20.96 12.25 2.06
CA GLU A 57 -22.31 11.89 1.63
C GLU A 57 -23.39 12.74 2.34
N GLU A 58 -23.18 13.09 3.60
CA GLU A 58 -24.13 13.87 4.41
C GLU A 58 -24.12 15.38 4.10
N ASN A 59 -23.03 15.91 3.55
CA ASN A 59 -22.87 17.35 3.27
C ASN A 59 -23.24 17.72 1.82
N GLU A 60 -24.11 18.73 1.64
CA GLU A 60 -24.53 19.23 0.31
C GLU A 60 -23.38 19.91 -0.46
N ASN A 61 -22.42 20.53 0.25
CA ASN A 61 -21.24 21.15 -0.35
C ASN A 61 -19.99 20.83 0.49
N PRO A 62 -19.47 19.59 0.39
CA PRO A 62 -18.38 19.14 1.24
C PRO A 62 -17.06 19.79 0.84
N THR A 63 -16.40 20.42 1.80
CA THR A 63 -15.02 20.90 1.66
C THR A 63 -14.15 20.24 2.71
N SER A 64 -12.83 20.18 2.47
CA SER A 64 -11.91 19.64 3.46
C SER A 64 -11.91 20.42 4.79
N VAL A 65 -12.41 21.65 4.82
CA VAL A 65 -12.51 22.47 6.03
C VAL A 65 -13.81 22.15 6.78
N THR A 66 -14.93 22.01 6.08
CA THR A 66 -16.23 21.65 6.69
C THR A 66 -16.16 20.25 7.26
N ILE A 67 -15.66 19.28 6.50
CA ILE A 67 -15.51 17.89 6.97
C ILE A 67 -14.59 17.81 8.19
N THR A 68 -13.44 18.50 8.20
CA THR A 68 -12.57 18.51 9.38
C THR A 68 -13.27 19.11 10.60
N ARG A 69 -14.11 20.14 10.41
CA ARG A 69 -14.88 20.73 11.50
C ARG A 69 -15.91 19.74 12.05
N ASP A 70 -16.60 19.02 11.18
CA ASP A 70 -17.65 18.07 11.56
C ASP A 70 -17.07 16.83 12.26
N LEU A 71 -15.97 16.30 11.73
CA LEU A 71 -15.20 15.24 12.39
C LEU A 71 -14.68 15.67 13.76
N LYS A 72 -14.23 16.92 13.91
CA LYS A 72 -13.78 17.45 15.21
C LYS A 72 -14.93 17.50 16.23
N ILE A 73 -16.16 17.81 15.80
CA ILE A 73 -17.35 17.75 16.66
C ILE A 73 -17.61 16.30 17.11
N LYS A 74 -17.38 15.33 16.22
CA LYS A 74 -17.43 13.89 16.52
C LYS A 74 -16.19 13.36 17.27
N THR A 75 -15.34 14.24 17.82
CA THR A 75 -14.10 13.93 18.56
C THR A 75 -12.99 13.25 17.75
N VAL A 76 -13.05 13.36 16.42
CA VAL A 76 -12.07 12.79 15.48
C VAL A 76 -11.18 13.91 14.94
N GLU A 77 -9.91 13.93 15.36
CA GLU A 77 -8.97 14.99 14.97
C GLU A 77 -8.16 14.62 13.72
N ILE A 78 -8.69 14.96 12.54
CA ILE A 78 -8.02 14.75 11.25
C ILE A 78 -7.72 16.08 10.57
N SER A 79 -6.47 16.27 10.14
CA SER A 79 -6.07 17.52 9.47
C SER A 79 -6.83 17.73 8.16
N SER A 80 -7.16 18.98 7.82
CA SER A 80 -7.82 19.30 6.54
C SER A 80 -7.02 18.84 5.33
N ARG A 81 -5.68 18.84 5.41
CA ARG A 81 -4.82 18.31 4.35
C ARG A 81 -4.93 16.78 4.22
N THR A 82 -5.15 16.08 5.33
CA THR A 82 -5.41 14.64 5.32
C THR A 82 -6.76 14.35 4.68
N VAL A 83 -7.82 15.09 5.06
CA VAL A 83 -9.14 15.00 4.43
C VAL A 83 -9.03 15.26 2.93
N GLN A 84 -8.35 16.32 2.50
CA GLN A 84 -8.15 16.64 1.09
C GLN A 84 -7.45 15.52 0.28
N ARG A 85 -6.58 14.72 0.92
CA ARG A 85 -5.93 13.56 0.28
C ARG A 85 -6.86 12.34 0.16
N ARG A 86 -8.06 12.41 0.73
CA ARG A 86 -9.09 11.37 0.75
C ARG A 86 -10.32 11.74 -0.09
N LEU A 87 -10.45 13.02 -0.48
CA LEU A 87 -11.35 13.51 -1.52
C LEU A 87 -10.83 13.10 -2.91
#